data_AF-A0A2H9U6F5-F1
#
_entry.id   AF-A0A2H9U6F5-F1
#
_cell.length_a   1.000
_cell.length_b   1.000
_cell.length_c   1.000
_cell.angle_alpha   90.00
_cell.angle_beta   90.00
_cell.angle_gamma   90.00
#
_symmetry.space_group_name_H-M   'P 1'
#
loop_
_entity.id
_entity.type
_entity.pdbx_description
1 polymer ?
#
loop_
_entity_poly.entity_id
_entity_poly.type
_entity_poly.pdbx_seq_one_letter_code
_entity_poly.pdbx_strand_id
1 'polypeptide(L)'
;MQKIGFIAMLLLANMVNAQPQIVFGRLASAPVQQFNQQIRQAGSQQQAWVNDYREVALRFVGHRGIPNRIHAQQLDNDLVLSVALNGKGNDTLYILTLFRNNNIWQMRQAEIGWRCQGEDAFTPVPCA
;
A
#
# COMPACT_ATOMS: atom_id res chain seq x y z
N MET A 1 39.97 51.53 27.38
CA MET A 1 38.77 50.83 27.91
C MET A 1 37.78 50.65 26.76
N GLN A 2 37.20 49.44 26.62
CA GLN A 2 36.02 48.98 25.84
C GLN A 2 35.83 49.48 24.39
N LYS A 3 36.02 48.69 23.31
CA LYS A 3 35.25 47.54 22.76
C LYS A 3 33.74 47.78 22.59
N ILE A 4 33.25 47.53 21.36
CA ILE A 4 31.94 47.02 20.86
C ILE A 4 31.72 47.70 19.48
N GLY A 5 31.71 47.06 18.31
CA GLY A 5 31.43 45.67 17.95
C GLY A 5 29.95 45.46 17.61
N PHE A 6 29.44 46.03 16.51
CA PHE A 6 28.09 45.69 16.00
C PHE A 6 28.21 44.73 14.82
N ILE A 7 27.97 43.45 15.11
CA ILE A 7 27.77 42.39 14.13
C ILE A 7 26.27 42.38 13.80
N ALA A 8 25.92 42.71 12.56
CA ALA A 8 24.56 42.53 12.04
C ALA A 8 24.38 41.05 11.65
N MET A 9 23.57 40.31 12.41
CA MET A 9 23.15 38.96 12.05
C MET A 9 21.95 39.03 11.09
N LEU A 10 22.14 38.55 9.87
CA LEU A 10 21.07 38.20 8.94
C LEU A 10 20.46 36.86 9.37
N LEU A 11 19.24 36.91 9.91
CA LEU A 11 18.41 35.73 10.14
C LEU A 11 17.76 35.32 8.82
N LEU A 12 18.41 34.43 8.08
CA LEU A 12 17.77 33.68 7.00
C LEU A 12 16.83 32.65 7.64
N ALA A 13 15.55 33.01 7.74
CA ALA A 13 14.51 32.07 8.12
C ALA A 13 14.34 31.06 6.97
N ASN A 14 14.99 29.90 7.11
CA ASN A 14 14.71 28.74 6.27
C ASN A 14 13.27 28.30 6.56
N MET A 15 12.33 28.68 5.69
CA MET A 15 10.99 28.11 5.67
C MET A 15 11.11 26.67 5.18
N VAL A 16 11.46 25.77 6.09
CA VAL A 16 11.34 24.33 5.87
C VAL A 16 9.85 24.07 5.75
N ASN A 17 9.35 23.95 4.51
CA ASN A 17 8.06 23.35 4.25
C ASN A 17 8.15 21.89 4.73
N ALA A 18 7.75 21.65 5.97
CA ALA A 18 7.53 20.32 6.50
C ALA A 18 6.38 19.70 5.70
N GLN A 19 6.73 19.06 4.59
CA GLN A 19 5.83 18.12 3.95
C GLN A 19 5.51 17.06 4.99
N PRO A 20 4.23 16.79 5.31
CA PRO A 20 3.87 15.76 6.26
C PRO A 20 4.50 14.46 5.76
N GLN A 21 5.49 13.97 6.52
CA GLN A 21 6.06 12.65 6.26
C GLN A 21 4.91 11.69 6.52
N ILE A 22 4.40 11.05 5.47
CA ILE A 22 3.40 10.01 5.61
C ILE A 22 4.11 8.86 6.30
N VAL A 23 3.99 8.82 7.63
CA VAL A 23 4.43 7.70 8.44
C VAL A 23 3.42 6.60 8.17
N PHE A 24 3.66 5.82 7.12
CA PHE A 24 3.01 4.51 7.02
C PHE A 24 3.56 3.68 8.18
N GLY A 25 2.75 3.50 9.23
CA GLY A 25 3.02 2.42 10.17
C GLY A 25 3.20 1.13 9.38
N ARG A 26 4.19 0.30 9.74
CA ARG A 26 4.47 -0.95 9.02
C ARG A 26 3.20 -1.78 8.94
N LEU A 27 2.63 -1.88 7.74
CA LEU A 27 1.38 -2.58 7.45
C LEU A 27 1.42 -4.04 7.95
N ALA A 28 0.26 -4.61 8.27
CA ALA A 28 0.19 -5.98 8.77
C ALA A 28 0.28 -6.98 7.60
N SER A 29 0.98 -8.10 7.79
CA SER A 29 1.11 -9.16 6.78
C SER A 29 -0.16 -10.00 6.67
N ALA A 30 -0.68 -10.16 5.46
CA ALA A 30 -1.81 -11.03 5.16
C ALA A 30 -1.37 -12.44 4.70
N PRO A 31 -2.19 -13.50 4.91
CA PRO A 31 -1.80 -14.87 4.56
C PRO A 31 -1.78 -15.11 3.04
N VAL A 32 -0.57 -15.12 2.45
CA VAL A 32 -0.38 -15.27 0.99
C VAL A 32 -0.39 -16.73 0.50
N GLN A 33 0.00 -17.68 1.36
CA GLN A 33 0.28 -19.05 0.93
C GLN A 33 -0.96 -19.81 0.48
N GLN A 34 -2.06 -19.70 1.25
CA GLN A 34 -3.34 -20.33 0.92
C GLN A 34 -3.92 -19.78 -0.39
N PHE A 35 -3.83 -18.47 -0.59
CA PHE A 35 -4.33 -17.85 -1.82
C PHE A 35 -3.53 -18.31 -3.05
N ASN A 36 -2.20 -18.42 -2.94
CA ASN A 36 -1.38 -18.95 -4.02
C ASN A 36 -1.71 -20.41 -4.37
N GLN A 37 -2.18 -21.23 -3.42
CA GLN A 37 -2.68 -22.57 -3.74
C GLN A 37 -3.93 -22.49 -4.64
N GLN A 38 -4.85 -21.57 -4.35
CA GLN A 38 -6.05 -21.33 -5.16
C GLN A 38 -5.70 -20.83 -6.56
N ILE A 39 -4.74 -19.90 -6.68
CA ILE A 39 -4.25 -19.43 -7.98
C ILE A 39 -3.69 -20.60 -8.79
N ARG A 40 -2.84 -21.44 -8.19
CA ARG A 40 -2.25 -22.59 -8.92
C ARG A 40 -3.32 -23.59 -9.37
N GLN A 41 -4.32 -23.86 -8.53
CA GLN A 41 -5.45 -24.72 -8.89
C GLN A 41 -6.29 -24.10 -10.03
N ALA A 42 -6.56 -22.80 -9.98
CA ALA A 42 -7.29 -22.11 -11.05
C ALA A 42 -6.48 -22.06 -12.35
N GLY A 43 -5.15 -21.91 -12.26
CA GLY A 43 -4.24 -22.00 -13.40
C GLY A 43 -4.21 -23.38 -14.05
N SER A 44 -4.20 -24.47 -13.27
CA SER A 44 -4.29 -25.83 -13.83
C SER A 44 -5.65 -26.11 -14.49
N GLN A 45 -6.70 -25.43 -14.03
CA GLN A 45 -8.03 -25.46 -14.62
C GLN A 45 -8.21 -24.42 -15.75
N GLN A 46 -7.14 -23.74 -16.18
CA GLN A 46 -7.15 -22.74 -17.25
C GLN A 46 -8.15 -21.60 -17.03
N GLN A 47 -8.48 -21.27 -15.78
CA GLN A 47 -9.36 -20.16 -15.48
C GLN A 47 -8.65 -18.84 -15.82
N ALA A 48 -9.26 -17.98 -16.63
CA ALA A 48 -8.58 -16.79 -17.16
C ALA A 48 -8.20 -15.73 -16.11
N TRP A 49 -8.89 -15.70 -14.96
CA TRP A 49 -8.70 -14.66 -13.95
C TRP A 49 -7.28 -14.64 -13.34
N VAL A 50 -6.58 -15.79 -13.33
CA VAL A 50 -5.20 -15.86 -12.81
C VAL A 50 -4.18 -15.17 -13.72
N ASN A 51 -4.57 -14.83 -14.95
CA ASN A 51 -3.72 -14.16 -15.94
C ASN A 51 -3.86 -12.63 -15.87
N ASP A 52 -4.87 -12.11 -15.17
CA ASP A 52 -5.09 -10.68 -14.95
C ASP A 52 -4.78 -10.32 -13.49
N TYR A 53 -3.76 -9.49 -13.28
CA TYR A 53 -3.34 -9.08 -11.94
C TYR A 53 -4.44 -8.33 -11.18
N ARG A 54 -5.34 -7.63 -11.88
CA ARG A 54 -6.45 -6.92 -11.24
C ARG A 54 -7.43 -7.91 -10.65
N GLU A 55 -7.83 -8.91 -11.42
CA GLU A 55 -8.69 -10.00 -10.97
C GLU A 55 -8.09 -10.78 -9.79
N VAL A 56 -6.78 -11.09 -9.85
CA VAL A 56 -6.06 -11.71 -8.74
C VAL A 56 -6.14 -10.83 -7.48
N ALA A 57 -5.87 -9.53 -7.60
CA ALA A 57 -5.94 -8.58 -6.49
C ALA A 57 -7.34 -8.49 -5.88
N LEU A 58 -8.38 -8.35 -6.73
CA LEU A 58 -9.78 -8.27 -6.32
C LEU A 58 -10.23 -9.50 -5.55
N ARG A 59 -9.80 -10.70 -5.99
CA ARG A 59 -10.13 -11.96 -5.30
C ARG A 59 -9.43 -12.06 -3.96
N PHE A 60 -8.17 -11.62 -3.87
CA PHE A 60 -7.43 -11.63 -2.62
C PHE A 60 -8.02 -10.72 -1.56
N VAL A 61 -8.35 -9.46 -1.92
CA VAL A 61 -8.88 -8.49 -0.95
C VAL A 61 -10.29 -8.86 -0.47
N GLY A 62 -10.94 -9.83 -1.13
CA GLY A 62 -12.31 -10.24 -0.86
C GLY A 62 -13.27 -9.18 -1.40
N HIS A 63 -14.11 -9.56 -2.36
CA HIS A 63 -15.03 -8.71 -3.14
C HIS A 63 -16.14 -7.98 -2.34
N ARG A 64 -15.93 -7.60 -1.06
CA ARG A 64 -16.95 -6.92 -0.24
C ARG A 64 -17.08 -5.42 -0.52
N GLY A 65 -16.18 -4.84 -1.31
CA GLY A 65 -16.27 -3.46 -1.79
C GLY A 65 -15.72 -3.37 -3.22
N ILE A 66 -16.32 -2.50 -4.04
CA ILE A 66 -15.71 -2.11 -5.31
C ILE A 66 -14.46 -1.32 -4.93
N PRO A 67 -13.24 -1.76 -5.28
CA PRO A 67 -12.07 -0.95 -5.00
C PRO A 67 -12.21 0.36 -5.75
N ASN A 68 -12.11 1.44 -4.99
CA ASN A 68 -12.26 2.75 -5.58
C ASN A 68 -11.07 3.08 -6.47
N ARG A 69 -9.88 2.54 -6.15
CA ARG A 69 -8.64 2.75 -6.88
C ARG A 69 -7.73 1.54 -6.76
N ILE A 70 -7.29 1.01 -7.90
CA ILE A 70 -6.16 0.11 -8.02
C ILE A 70 -5.06 0.88 -8.74
N HIS A 71 -3.97 1.18 -8.05
CA HIS A 71 -2.76 1.71 -8.67
C HIS A 71 -1.75 0.57 -8.84
N ALA A 72 -1.07 0.54 -9.98
CA ALA A 72 -0.10 -0.49 -10.31
C ALA A 72 1.24 0.14 -10.67
N GLN A 73 2.31 -0.37 -10.06
CA GLN A 73 3.67 0.05 -10.31
C GLN A 73 4.54 -1.19 -10.53
N GLN A 74 5.26 -1.22 -11.65
CA GLN A 74 6.25 -2.25 -11.90
C GLN A 74 7.53 -1.92 -11.11
N LEU A 75 8.08 -2.91 -10.40
CA LEU A 75 9.35 -2.80 -9.69
C LEU A 75 10.16 -4.08 -9.98
N ASP A 76 11.20 -3.94 -10.81
CA ASP A 76 11.96 -5.08 -11.33
C ASP A 76 11.03 -6.16 -11.94
N ASN A 77 11.09 -7.38 -11.40
CA ASN A 77 10.29 -8.53 -11.85
C ASN A 77 8.93 -8.64 -11.13
N ASP A 78 8.64 -7.73 -10.20
CA ASP A 78 7.42 -7.73 -9.42
C ASP A 78 6.49 -6.59 -9.83
N LEU A 79 5.20 -6.81 -9.63
CA LEU A 79 4.15 -5.81 -9.81
C LEU A 79 3.59 -5.46 -8.42
N VAL A 80 3.80 -4.22 -8.00
CA VAL A 80 3.28 -3.70 -6.74
C VAL A 80 1.94 -3.01 -7.01
N LEU A 81 0.91 -3.42 -6.28
CA LEU A 81 -0.44 -2.88 -6.37
C LEU A 81 -0.84 -2.22 -5.07
N SER A 82 -1.36 -0.99 -5.17
CA SER A 82 -2.05 -0.32 -4.07
C SER A 82 -3.54 -0.38 -4.33
N VAL A 83 -4.28 -1.09 -3.47
CA VAL A 83 -5.73 -1.30 -3.59
C VAL A 83 -6.42 -0.61 -2.42
N ALA A 84 -7.12 0.49 -2.70
CA ALA A 84 -7.86 1.24 -1.69
C ALA A 84 -9.34 0.86 -1.70
N LEU A 85 -9.86 0.49 -0.53
CA LEU A 85 -11.27 0.20 -0.27
C LEU A 85 -11.80 1.26 0.69
N ASN A 86 -12.80 2.04 0.28
CA ASN A 86 -13.44 2.98 1.19
C ASN A 86 -14.63 2.29 1.88
N GLY A 87 -14.63 2.27 3.20
CA GLY A 87 -15.76 1.78 3.99
C GLY A 87 -16.64 2.92 4.50
N LYS A 88 -17.80 2.57 5.07
CA LYS A 88 -18.61 3.53 5.84
C LYS A 88 -17.93 3.77 7.19
N GLY A 89 -17.00 4.72 7.23
CA GLY A 89 -16.30 5.15 8.46
C GLY A 89 -14.80 4.86 8.44
N ASN A 90 -14.40 3.68 7.98
CA ASN A 90 -12.99 3.24 7.96
C ASN A 90 -12.56 2.86 6.54
N ASP A 91 -11.37 3.28 6.13
CA ASP A 91 -10.77 2.91 4.86
C ASP A 91 -9.73 1.81 5.05
N THR A 92 -9.59 0.94 4.05
CA THR A 92 -8.57 -0.12 4.03
C THR A 92 -7.67 0.07 2.81
N LEU A 93 -6.36 -0.08 3.01
CA LEU A 93 -5.36 -0.08 1.96
C LEU A 93 -4.65 -1.43 1.94
N TYR A 94 -4.63 -2.09 0.79
CA TYR A 94 -3.78 -3.26 0.55
C TYR A 94 -2.60 -2.86 -0.31
N ILE A 95 -1.40 -3.31 0.09
CA ILE A 95 -0.20 -3.27 -0.73
C ILE A 95 0.13 -4.71 -1.12
N LEU A 96 -0.05 -5.06 -2.38
CA LEU A 96 0.14 -6.40 -2.90
C LEU A 96 1.37 -6.41 -3.80
N THR A 97 2.32 -7.30 -3.53
CA THR A 97 3.45 -7.56 -4.43
C THR A 97 3.18 -8.86 -5.15
N LEU A 98 3.01 -8.78 -6.46
CA LEU A 98 2.75 -9.93 -7.32
C LEU A 98 3.97 -10.22 -8.19
N PHE A 99 4.12 -11.48 -8.58
CA PHE A 99 5.11 -11.89 -9.57
C PHE A 99 4.44 -12.81 -10.57
N ARG A 100 4.97 -12.82 -11.80
CA ARG A 100 4.46 -13.67 -12.87
C ARG A 100 5.30 -14.93 -12.99
N ASN A 101 4.65 -16.09 -13.03
CA ASN A 101 5.31 -17.38 -13.23
C ASN A 101 4.38 -18.27 -14.06
N ASN A 102 4.89 -18.94 -15.11
CA ASN A 102 4.09 -19.79 -16.00
C ASN A 102 2.80 -19.13 -16.48
N ASN A 103 2.91 -17.87 -16.89
CA ASN A 103 1.82 -17.01 -17.36
C ASN A 103 0.75 -16.63 -16.33
N ILE A 104 0.78 -17.17 -15.11
CA ILE A 104 -0.14 -16.84 -14.01
C ILE A 104 0.49 -15.82 -13.06
N TRP A 105 -0.32 -14.95 -12.48
CA TRP A 105 0.08 -14.03 -11.41
C TRP A 105 -0.01 -14.72 -10.06
N GLN A 106 1.03 -14.64 -9.25
CA GLN A 106 1.06 -15.15 -7.87
C GLN A 106 1.44 -14.04 -6.90
N MET A 107 1.00 -14.18 -5.65
CA MET A 107 1.31 -13.26 -4.56
C MET A 107 2.70 -13.55 -3.99
N ARG A 108 3.58 -12.56 -3.94
CA ARG A 108 4.82 -12.64 -3.16
C ARG A 108 4.58 -12.20 -1.72
N GLN A 109 3.96 -11.03 -1.58
CA GLN A 109 3.70 -10.37 -0.31
C GLN A 109 2.37 -9.65 -0.38
N ALA A 110 1.68 -9.57 0.74
CA ALA A 110 0.48 -8.77 0.89
C ALA A 110 0.50 -8.11 2.25
N GLU A 111 0.29 -6.80 2.24
CA GLU A 111 0.19 -5.99 3.43
C GLU A 111 -1.15 -5.27 3.47
N ILE A 112 -1.64 -4.99 4.68
CA ILE A 112 -2.91 -4.31 4.90
C ILE A 112 -2.76 -3.19 5.93
N GLY A 113 -3.43 -2.08 5.67
CA GLY A 113 -3.56 -0.94 6.57
C GLY A 113 -4.98 -0.47 6.69
N TRP A 114 -5.29 0.12 7.84
CA TRP A 114 -6.59 0.70 8.17
C TRP A 114 -6.42 2.16 8.51
N ARG A 115 -7.28 3.00 7.94
CA ARG A 115 -7.44 4.39 8.35
C ARG A 115 -8.81 4.51 9.00
N CYS A 116 -8.79 4.73 10.32
CA CYS A 116 -10.00 4.80 11.12
C CYS A 116 -10.67 6.17 10.98
N GLN A 117 -11.96 6.22 11.28
CA GLN A 117 -12.71 7.47 11.20
C GLN A 117 -12.04 8.58 12.02
N GLY A 118 -11.75 9.71 11.37
CA GLY A 118 -11.11 10.86 12.01
C GLY A 118 -9.58 10.81 12.03
N GLU A 119 -8.97 9.72 11.58
CA GLU A 119 -7.52 9.60 11.43
C GLU A 119 -7.06 10.01 10.03
N ASP A 120 -5.91 10.68 9.95
CA ASP A 120 -5.35 11.14 8.68
C ASP A 120 -4.48 10.07 7.98
N ALA A 121 -4.00 9.07 8.72
CA ALA A 121 -3.02 8.09 8.24
C ALA A 121 -3.51 6.64 8.35
N PHE A 122 -2.96 5.77 7.48
CA PHE A 122 -3.14 4.33 7.60
C PHE A 122 -2.21 3.75 8.66
N THR A 123 -2.75 2.85 9.48
CA THR A 123 -2.03 2.12 10.52
C THR A 123 -2.15 0.61 10.29
N PRO A 124 -1.26 -0.22 10.87
CA PRO A 124 -1.34 -1.67 10.73
C PRO A 124 -2.29 -2.35 11.71
N VAL A 125 -3.01 -1.58 12.51
CA VAL A 125 -3.96 -2.11 13.49
C VAL A 125 -5.37 -1.87 12.94
N PRO A 126 -6.22 -2.92 12.88
CA PRO A 126 -7.62 -2.73 12.54
C PRO A 126 -8.29 -1.71 13.46
N CYS A 127 -9.24 -0.95 12.92
CA CYS A 127 -10.07 -0.07 13.73
C CYS A 127 -10.85 -0.88 14.77
N ALA A 128 -10.91 -0.36 15.99
CA ALA A 128 -11.61 -0.97 17.13
C ALA A 128 -13.14 -0.87 16.98
#